data_AF-A0A660LGG9-F1
#
_entry.id   AF-A0A660LGG9-F1
#
_cell.length_a   1.000
_cell.length_b   1.000
_cell.length_c   1.000
_cell.angle_alpha   90.00
_cell.angle_beta   90.00
_cell.angle_gamma   90.00
#
_symmetry.space_group_name_H-M   'P 1'
#
loop_
_entity.id
_entity.type
_entity.pdbx_description
1 polymer ?
#
loop_
_entity_poly.entity_id
_entity_poly.type
_entity_poly.pdbx_seq_one_letter_code
_entity_poly.pdbx_strand_id
1 'polypeptide(L)'
;MLVALAGGYFAVAAVGVVAPATAEAVAHGRVWLLLTSALAAQPPLPLAQVGLTAAVAALAIRRVGAGAWWRAALVGHVGSALVAYALMLLAGAEAATREPDYGVSCVLGATLGALMTTHDRLGRAVGVVGAVALLPVSLSWLGIEHPLAVVLGALSARAAATR
;
A
#
# COMPACT_ATOMS: atom_id res chain seq x y z
N MET A 1 -2.23 -10.33 18.89
CA MET A 1 -1.75 -8.92 18.80
C MET A 1 -1.76 -8.39 17.37
N LEU A 2 -1.00 -8.96 16.42
CA LEU A 2 -0.86 -8.41 15.05
C LEU A 2 -2.17 -8.27 14.26
N VAL A 3 -3.14 -9.17 14.44
CA VAL A 3 -4.46 -9.08 13.79
C VAL A 3 -5.28 -7.91 14.36
N ALA A 4 -5.22 -7.69 15.68
CA ALA A 4 -5.90 -6.57 16.33
C ALA A 4 -5.33 -5.22 15.87
N LEU A 5 -4.00 -5.15 15.67
CA LEU A 5 -3.34 -3.96 15.11
C LEU A 5 -3.83 -3.66 13.68
N ALA A 6 -4.11 -4.68 12.87
CA ALA A 6 -4.66 -4.48 11.52
C ALA A 6 -6.07 -3.86 11.60
N GLY A 7 -6.90 -4.31 12.55
CA GLY A 7 -8.20 -3.68 12.81
C GLY A 7 -8.07 -2.20 13.23
N GLY A 8 -7.14 -1.90 14.13
CA GLY A 8 -6.84 -0.53 14.54
C GLY A 8 -6.37 0.36 13.39
N TYR A 9 -5.50 -0.16 12.52
CA TYR A 9 -5.06 0.52 11.30
C TYR A 9 -6.24 0.95 10.42
N PHE A 10 -7.18 0.05 10.12
CA PHE A 10 -8.33 0.38 9.28
C PHE A 10 -9.29 1.35 9.94
N ALA A 11 -9.46 1.27 11.27
CA ALA A 11 -10.25 2.24 12.02
C ALA A 11 -9.65 3.65 11.90
N VAL A 12 -8.32 3.79 12.02
CA VAL A 12 -7.64 5.09 11.88
C VAL A 12 -7.70 5.60 10.42
N ALA A 13 -7.43 4.72 9.45
CA ALA A 13 -7.47 5.08 8.03
C ALA A 13 -8.88 5.55 7.58
N ALA A 14 -9.95 5.04 8.20
CA ALA A 14 -11.31 5.47 7.94
C ALA A 14 -11.58 6.94 8.35
N VAL A 15 -10.90 7.42 9.40
CA VAL A 15 -11.10 8.77 9.93
C VAL A 15 -10.19 9.79 9.24
N GLY A 16 -9.05 9.36 8.66
CA GLY A 16 -8.20 10.21 7.81
C GLY A 16 -7.50 11.35 8.57
N VAL A 17 -6.89 11.04 9.72
CA VAL A 17 -6.47 12.06 10.72
C VAL A 17 -5.01 12.51 10.58
N VAL A 18 -4.31 12.20 9.48
CA VAL A 18 -2.85 12.39 9.41
C VAL A 18 -2.39 13.04 8.12
N ALA A 19 -1.22 13.69 8.20
CA ALA A 19 -0.61 14.42 7.09
C ALA A 19 -0.17 13.45 5.96
N PRO A 20 -0.42 13.81 4.69
CA PRO A 20 0.11 13.07 3.54
C PRO A 20 1.63 13.21 3.46
N ALA A 21 2.26 12.29 2.73
CA ALA A 21 3.66 12.43 2.34
C ALA A 21 3.78 13.20 1.02
N THR A 22 4.95 13.76 0.74
CA THR A 22 5.32 14.26 -0.59
C THR A 22 6.78 13.93 -0.84
N ALA A 23 7.18 13.79 -2.10
CA ALA A 23 8.58 13.53 -2.46
C ALA A 23 9.48 14.68 -1.96
N GLU A 24 9.03 15.93 -2.11
CA GLU A 24 9.74 17.10 -1.60
C GLU A 24 9.93 17.03 -0.07
N ALA A 25 8.88 16.72 0.70
CA ALA A 25 8.99 16.66 2.15
C ALA A 25 9.96 15.55 2.61
N VAL A 26 9.92 14.39 1.96
CA VAL A 26 10.83 13.28 2.24
C VAL A 26 12.28 13.62 1.88
N ALA A 27 12.51 14.31 0.75
CA ALA A 27 13.84 14.80 0.38
C ALA A 27 14.42 15.77 1.42
N HIS A 28 13.56 16.53 2.12
CA HIS A 28 13.93 17.40 3.24
C HIS A 28 14.01 16.66 4.59
N GLY A 29 14.15 15.33 4.58
CA GLY A 29 14.34 14.52 5.79
C GLY A 29 13.06 14.14 6.52
N ARG A 30 11.87 14.48 6.00
CA ARG A 30 10.57 14.18 6.65
C ARG A 30 10.08 12.75 6.40
N VAL A 31 10.98 11.76 6.57
CA VAL A 31 10.74 10.34 6.25
C VAL A 31 9.62 9.70 7.07
N TRP A 32 9.34 10.21 8.28
CA TRP A 32 8.25 9.73 9.12
C TRP A 32 6.88 9.93 8.47
N LEU A 33 6.76 10.89 7.53
CA LEU A 33 5.52 11.12 6.78
C LEU A 33 5.12 9.90 5.95
N LEU A 34 6.08 9.06 5.52
CA LEU A 34 5.78 7.81 4.82
C LEU A 34 5.01 6.84 5.71
N LEU A 35 5.25 6.82 7.02
CA LEU A 35 4.51 5.95 7.93
C LEU A 35 3.10 6.47 8.19
N THR A 36 2.96 7.79 8.30
CA THR A 36 1.67 8.42 8.58
C THR A 36 0.78 8.55 7.35
N SER A 37 1.36 8.64 6.16
CA SER A 37 0.59 8.75 4.90
C SER A 37 -0.26 7.52 4.64
N ALA A 38 0.15 6.34 5.14
CA ALA A 38 -0.66 5.12 5.10
C ALA A 38 -1.93 5.19 5.98
N LEU A 39 -2.06 6.22 6.83
CA LEU A 39 -3.24 6.49 7.65
C LEU A 39 -4.03 7.70 7.15
N ALA A 40 -3.50 8.40 6.14
CA ALA A 40 -4.10 9.58 5.56
C ALA A 40 -5.07 9.18 4.44
N ALA A 41 -6.21 9.86 4.38
CA ALA A 41 -7.15 9.77 3.27
C ALA A 41 -7.85 11.12 3.11
N GLN A 42 -7.77 11.70 1.91
CA GLN A 42 -8.48 12.95 1.61
C GLN A 42 -9.14 12.89 0.22
N PRO A 43 -10.48 13.05 0.15
CA PRO A 43 -11.44 13.07 1.26
C PRO A 43 -11.42 11.74 2.06
N PRO A 44 -12.07 11.67 3.24
CA PRO A 44 -12.20 10.42 3.98
C PRO A 44 -12.75 9.30 3.09
N LEU A 45 -12.21 8.09 3.24
CA LEU A 45 -12.63 6.95 2.43
C LEU A 45 -14.09 6.57 2.74
N PRO A 46 -14.90 6.25 1.72
CA PRO A 46 -16.22 5.67 1.96
C PRO A 46 -16.12 4.42 2.82
N LEU A 47 -17.03 4.24 3.78
CA LEU A 47 -17.02 3.09 4.69
C LEU A 47 -17.04 1.74 3.95
N ALA A 48 -17.70 1.68 2.79
CA ALA A 48 -17.69 0.50 1.94
C ALA A 48 -16.29 0.17 1.41
N GLN A 49 -15.50 1.17 1.03
CA GLN A 49 -14.12 1.00 0.56
C GLN A 49 -13.20 0.59 1.72
N VAL A 50 -13.38 1.16 2.91
CA VAL A 50 -12.67 0.73 4.13
C VAL A 50 -12.99 -0.73 4.42
N GLY A 51 -14.27 -1.10 4.43
CA GLY A 51 -14.71 -2.47 4.69
C GLY A 51 -14.18 -3.48 3.69
N LEU A 52 -14.18 -3.14 2.39
CA LEU A 52 -13.60 -3.97 1.33
C LEU A 52 -12.09 -4.15 1.53
N THR A 53 -11.37 -3.06 1.76
CA THR A 53 -9.90 -3.10 1.98
C THR A 53 -9.57 -3.94 3.22
N ALA A 54 -10.32 -3.78 4.31
CA ALA A 54 -10.18 -4.56 5.52
C ALA A 54 -10.48 -6.05 5.29
N ALA A 55 -11.51 -6.38 4.49
CA ALA A 55 -11.85 -7.76 4.15
C ALA A 55 -10.74 -8.43 3.29
N VAL A 56 -10.18 -7.70 2.33
CA VAL A 56 -9.04 -8.18 1.51
C VAL A 56 -7.80 -8.39 2.36
N ALA A 57 -7.50 -7.47 3.28
CA ALA A 57 -6.41 -7.64 4.25
C ALA A 57 -6.64 -8.81 5.20
N ALA A 58 -7.87 -8.99 5.71
CA ALA A 58 -8.22 -10.14 6.54
C ALA A 58 -8.05 -11.46 5.78
N LEU A 59 -8.45 -11.51 4.52
CA LEU A 59 -8.18 -12.65 3.64
C LEU A 59 -6.68 -12.88 3.50
N ALA A 60 -5.88 -11.86 3.18
CA ALA A 60 -4.43 -11.98 3.06
C ALA A 60 -3.80 -12.49 4.36
N ILE A 61 -4.12 -11.90 5.51
CA ILE A 61 -3.64 -12.33 6.83
C ILE A 61 -3.96 -13.80 7.09
N ARG A 62 -5.15 -14.27 6.71
CA ARG A 62 -5.53 -15.69 6.85
C ARG A 62 -4.76 -16.63 5.92
N ARG A 63 -4.30 -16.15 4.76
CA ARG A 63 -3.61 -16.97 3.75
C ARG A 63 -2.09 -16.94 3.87
N VAL A 64 -1.50 -15.78 4.12
CA VAL A 64 -0.04 -15.57 4.19
C VAL A 64 0.47 -15.39 5.62
N GLY A 65 -0.42 -15.19 6.59
CA GLY A 65 -0.07 -14.92 7.99
C GLY A 65 0.12 -13.44 8.30
N ALA A 66 -0.20 -13.04 9.53
CA ALA A 66 -0.19 -11.64 9.94
C ALA A 66 1.20 -10.98 9.85
N GLY A 67 2.26 -11.70 10.22
CA GLY A 67 3.63 -11.18 10.16
C GLY A 67 4.11 -10.96 8.72
N ALA A 68 3.77 -11.88 7.80
CA ALA A 68 4.08 -11.71 6.38
C ALA A 68 3.29 -10.56 5.77
N TRP A 69 2.00 -10.43 6.12
CA TRP A 69 1.17 -9.31 5.68
C TRP A 69 1.70 -7.96 6.14
N TRP A 70 2.07 -7.81 7.42
CA TRP A 70 2.65 -6.55 7.91
C TRP A 70 3.95 -6.17 7.20
N ARG A 71 4.83 -7.15 6.93
CA ARG A 71 6.04 -6.92 6.12
C ARG A 71 5.70 -6.54 4.69
N ALA A 72 4.73 -7.21 4.06
CA ALA A 72 4.30 -6.90 2.71
C ALA A 72 3.71 -5.49 2.62
N ALA A 73 2.81 -5.13 3.55
CA ALA A 73 2.20 -3.80 3.62
C ALA A 73 3.26 -2.71 3.81
N LEU A 74 4.19 -2.88 4.75
CA LEU A 74 5.23 -1.89 5.02
C LEU A 74 6.20 -1.74 3.84
N VAL A 75 6.74 -2.85 3.33
CA VAL A 75 7.70 -2.84 2.21
C VAL A 75 7.03 -2.36 0.93
N GLY A 76 5.80 -2.80 0.68
CA GLY A 76 5.03 -2.40 -0.48
C GLY A 76 4.76 -0.91 -0.47
N HIS A 77 4.26 -0.35 0.64
CA HIS A 77 3.97 1.07 0.78
C HIS A 77 5.23 1.95 0.77
N VAL A 78 6.13 1.77 1.74
CA VAL A 78 7.32 2.63 1.88
C VAL A 78 8.26 2.44 0.69
N GLY A 79 8.44 1.21 0.23
CA GLY A 79 9.30 0.90 -0.90
C GLY A 79 8.77 1.45 -2.22
N SER A 80 7.45 1.34 -2.49
CA SER A 80 6.87 1.90 -3.72
C SER A 80 7.00 3.41 -3.74
N ALA A 81 6.68 4.09 -2.64
CA ALA A 81 6.75 5.54 -2.53
C ALA A 81 8.18 6.04 -2.75
N LEU A 82 9.18 5.44 -2.09
CA LEU A 82 10.58 5.84 -2.26
C LEU A 82 11.06 5.68 -3.71
N VAL A 83 10.67 4.58 -4.38
CA VAL A 83 11.02 4.36 -5.79
C VAL A 83 10.33 5.38 -6.69
N ALA A 84 9.03 5.63 -6.50
CA ALA A 84 8.29 6.61 -7.29
C ALA A 84 8.86 8.03 -7.11
N TYR A 85 9.16 8.43 -5.87
CA TYR A 85 9.74 9.73 -5.55
C TYR A 85 11.12 9.90 -6.19
N ALA A 86 11.95 8.86 -6.15
CA ALA A 86 13.24 8.88 -6.84
C ALA A 86 13.07 9.06 -8.35
N LEU A 87 12.11 8.37 -8.97
CA LEU A 87 11.80 8.52 -10.39
C LEU A 87 11.33 9.94 -10.73
N MET A 88 10.46 10.54 -9.92
CA MET A 88 10.00 11.93 -10.10
C MET A 88 11.16 12.93 -10.04
N LEU A 89 12.03 12.79 -9.05
CA LEU A 89 13.21 13.65 -8.88
C LEU A 89 14.18 13.52 -10.06
N LEU A 90 14.47 12.28 -10.49
CA LEU A 90 15.34 12.01 -11.63
C LEU A 90 14.76 12.50 -12.96
N ALA A 91 13.43 12.47 -13.11
CA ALA A 91 12.73 12.98 -14.29
C ALA A 91 12.56 14.50 -14.29
N GLY A 92 12.95 15.20 -13.20
CA GLY A 92 12.72 16.65 -13.06
C GLY A 92 11.23 17.01 -12.98
N ALA A 93 10.38 16.11 -12.49
CA ALA A 93 8.93 16.29 -12.41
C ALA A 93 8.54 17.15 -11.18
N GLU A 94 9.02 18.40 -11.12
CA GLU A 94 8.90 19.29 -9.95
C GLU A 94 7.47 19.42 -9.43
N ALA A 95 6.48 19.57 -10.32
CA ALA A 95 5.08 19.64 -9.93
C ALA A 95 4.61 18.37 -9.21
N ALA A 96 5.00 17.19 -9.72
CA ALA A 96 4.64 15.89 -9.15
C ALA A 96 5.27 15.68 -7.77
N THR A 97 6.46 16.23 -7.51
CA THR A 97 7.14 16.08 -6.20
C THR A 97 6.39 16.70 -5.03
N ARG A 98 5.43 17.61 -5.31
CA ARG A 98 4.59 18.28 -4.31
C ARG A 98 3.21 17.65 -4.17
N GLU A 99 2.87 16.67 -5.01
CA GLU A 99 1.58 16.00 -4.96
C GLU A 99 1.43 15.23 -3.64
N PRO A 100 0.32 15.41 -2.91
CA PRO A 100 0.04 14.64 -1.71
C PRO A 100 -0.09 13.15 -1.98
N ASP A 101 0.68 12.35 -1.25
CA ASP A 101 0.63 10.89 -1.26
C ASP A 101 -0.16 10.35 -0.06
N TYR A 102 -1.13 9.48 -0.37
CA TYR A 102 -1.98 8.74 0.55
C TYR A 102 -1.71 7.23 0.40
N GLY A 103 -0.97 6.68 1.36
CA GLY A 103 -0.41 5.33 1.31
C GLY A 103 -1.41 4.18 1.42
N VAL A 104 -2.68 4.44 1.76
CA VAL A 104 -3.70 3.38 1.95
C VAL A 104 -3.87 2.53 0.70
N SER A 105 -3.81 3.17 -0.48
CA SER A 105 -3.93 2.48 -1.77
C SER A 105 -2.73 1.58 -2.07
N CYS A 106 -1.52 2.00 -1.68
CA CYS A 106 -0.29 1.21 -1.79
C CYS A 106 -0.30 0.02 -0.82
N VAL A 107 -0.83 0.18 0.40
CA VAL A 107 -1.07 -0.94 1.33
C VAL A 107 -2.04 -1.97 0.74
N LEU A 108 -3.11 -1.53 0.05
CA LEU A 108 -4.00 -2.42 -0.69
C LEU A 108 -3.26 -3.12 -1.84
N GLY A 109 -2.51 -2.39 -2.66
CA GLY A 109 -1.68 -2.94 -3.73
C GLY A 109 -0.74 -4.04 -3.22
N ALA A 110 -0.01 -3.77 -2.13
CA ALA A 110 0.87 -4.73 -1.50
C ALA A 110 0.13 -5.97 -0.96
N THR A 111 -1.06 -5.78 -0.42
CA THR A 111 -1.93 -6.86 0.06
C THR A 111 -2.38 -7.76 -1.10
N LEU A 112 -2.75 -7.16 -2.24
CA LEU A 112 -3.13 -7.88 -3.46
C LEU A 112 -1.94 -8.67 -4.03
N GLY A 113 -0.75 -8.05 -4.07
CA GLY A 113 0.50 -8.73 -4.42
C GLY A 113 0.79 -9.94 -3.55
N ALA A 114 0.65 -9.81 -2.22
CA ALA A 114 0.81 -10.93 -1.30
C ALA A 114 -0.19 -12.06 -1.60
N LEU A 115 -1.45 -11.73 -1.89
CA LEU A 115 -2.48 -12.71 -2.26
C LEU A 115 -2.19 -13.45 -3.58
N MET A 116 -1.53 -12.81 -4.55
CA MET A 116 -1.11 -13.48 -5.80
C MET A 116 -0.13 -14.64 -5.56
N THR A 117 0.56 -14.65 -4.42
CA THR A 117 1.56 -15.66 -4.06
C THR A 117 0.97 -16.91 -3.41
N THR A 118 -0.33 -16.89 -3.08
CA THR A 118 -0.96 -18.02 -2.38
C THR A 118 -1.19 -19.21 -3.31
N HIS A 119 -1.18 -20.41 -2.74
CA HIS A 119 -1.45 -21.64 -3.49
C HIS A 119 -2.94 -21.83 -3.80
N ASP A 120 -3.84 -21.26 -3.00
CA ASP A 120 -5.28 -21.38 -3.18
C ASP A 120 -5.82 -20.49 -4.31
N ARG A 121 -6.85 -20.97 -5.01
CA ARG A 121 -7.41 -20.28 -6.18
C ARG A 121 -8.08 -18.95 -5.81
N LEU A 122 -8.74 -18.88 -4.65
CA LEU A 122 -9.48 -17.69 -4.25
C LEU A 122 -8.54 -16.52 -3.95
N GLY A 123 -7.53 -16.73 -3.10
CA GLY A 123 -6.53 -15.72 -2.78
C GLY A 123 -5.85 -15.19 -4.03
N ARG A 124 -5.34 -16.09 -4.88
CA ARG A 124 -4.71 -15.71 -6.14
C ARG A 124 -5.65 -14.96 -7.08
N ALA A 125 -6.91 -15.38 -7.22
CA ALA A 125 -7.89 -14.68 -8.06
C ALA A 125 -8.18 -13.26 -7.53
N VAL A 126 -8.40 -13.11 -6.22
CA VAL A 126 -8.61 -11.78 -5.59
C VAL A 126 -7.38 -10.90 -5.82
N GLY A 127 -6.17 -11.44 -5.62
CA GLY A 127 -4.92 -10.71 -5.86
C GLY A 127 -4.78 -10.21 -7.30
N VAL A 128 -4.98 -11.10 -8.28
CA VAL A 128 -4.87 -10.75 -9.72
C VAL A 128 -5.95 -9.75 -10.14
N VAL A 129 -7.22 -10.05 -9.83
CA VAL A 129 -8.34 -9.19 -10.23
C VAL A 129 -8.23 -7.82 -9.56
N GLY A 130 -7.88 -7.76 -8.27
CA GLY A 130 -7.68 -6.50 -7.58
C GLY A 130 -6.49 -5.71 -8.14
N ALA A 131 -5.38 -6.37 -8.47
CA ALA A 131 -4.22 -5.69 -9.07
C ALA A 131 -4.56 -5.10 -10.45
N VAL A 132 -5.31 -5.84 -11.28
CA VAL A 132 -5.81 -5.32 -12.57
C VAL A 132 -6.77 -4.14 -12.35
N ALA A 133 -7.66 -4.23 -11.35
CA ALA A 133 -8.60 -3.17 -11.02
C ALA A 133 -7.92 -1.89 -10.51
N LEU A 134 -6.67 -1.95 -10.02
CA LEU A 134 -5.89 -0.77 -9.64
C LEU A 134 -5.28 -0.05 -10.84
N LEU A 135 -5.01 -0.73 -11.96
CA LEU A 135 -4.32 -0.13 -13.11
C LEU A 135 -4.92 1.20 -13.63
N PRO A 136 -6.26 1.38 -13.71
CA PRO A 136 -6.84 2.63 -14.18
C PRO A 136 -6.48 3.85 -13.31
N VAL A 137 -6.22 3.64 -12.01
CA VAL A 137 -5.84 4.72 -11.08
C VAL A 137 -4.32 4.87 -10.93
N SER A 138 -3.55 4.08 -11.69
CA SER A 138 -2.07 4.03 -11.64
C SER A 138 -1.40 4.79 -12.78
N LEU A 139 -2.14 5.62 -13.51
CA LEU A 139 -1.67 6.24 -14.77
C LEU A 139 -0.96 7.60 -14.58
N SER A 140 -0.81 8.09 -13.34
CA SER A 140 -0.08 9.32 -13.02
C SER A 140 1.34 9.04 -12.54
N TRP A 141 2.14 10.09 -12.35
CA TRP A 141 3.48 9.98 -11.75
C TRP A 141 3.44 9.30 -10.39
N LEU A 142 2.48 9.66 -9.53
CA LEU A 142 2.27 9.01 -8.24
C LEU A 142 1.60 7.64 -8.39
N GLY A 143 0.78 7.46 -9.43
CA GLY A 143 0.09 6.20 -9.72
C GLY A 143 1.02 5.01 -9.96
N ILE A 144 2.27 5.23 -10.36
CA ILE A 144 3.27 4.15 -10.53
C ILE A 144 3.55 3.40 -9.21
N GLU A 145 3.23 3.99 -8.06
CA GLU A 145 3.38 3.34 -6.77
C GLU A 145 2.51 2.09 -6.64
N HIS A 146 1.33 2.04 -7.26
CA HIS A 146 0.44 0.88 -7.14
C HIS A 146 1.04 -0.40 -7.76
N PRO A 147 1.50 -0.44 -9.03
CA PRO A 147 2.14 -1.63 -9.57
C PRO A 147 3.43 -1.97 -8.82
N LEU A 148 4.20 -0.98 -8.36
CA LEU A 148 5.37 -1.21 -7.53
C LEU A 148 4.99 -1.87 -6.19
N ALA A 149 3.97 -1.37 -5.52
CA ALA A 149 3.49 -1.90 -4.25
C ALA A 149 2.99 -3.34 -4.40
N VAL A 150 2.27 -3.66 -5.49
CA VAL A 150 1.87 -5.03 -5.83
C VAL A 150 3.09 -5.94 -5.96
N VAL A 151 4.09 -5.54 -6.75
CA VAL A 151 5.30 -6.35 -6.96
C VAL A 151 6.07 -6.53 -5.65
N LEU A 152 6.33 -5.45 -4.92
CA LEU A 152 7.07 -5.48 -3.64
C LEU A 152 6.33 -6.28 -2.57
N GLY A 153 5.00 -6.17 -2.50
CA GLY A 153 4.17 -6.97 -1.61
C GLY A 153 4.26 -8.47 -1.91
N ALA A 154 4.21 -8.85 -3.19
CA ALA A 154 4.39 -10.23 -3.62
C ALA A 154 5.79 -10.76 -3.26
N LEU A 155 6.85 -10.00 -3.54
CA LEU A 155 8.23 -10.39 -3.22
C LEU A 155 8.43 -10.57 -1.71
N SER A 156 7.95 -9.63 -0.90
CA SER A 156 8.02 -9.66 0.56
C SER A 156 7.26 -10.87 1.15
N ALA A 157 6.06 -11.16 0.64
CA ALA A 157 5.28 -12.32 1.07
C ALA A 157 5.96 -13.66 0.71
N ARG A 158 6.57 -13.77 -0.48
CA ARG A 158 7.32 -15.00 -0.86
C ARG A 158 8.56 -15.20 0.01
N ALA A 159 9.33 -14.14 0.26
CA ALA A 159 10.52 -14.21 1.11
C ALA A 159 10.18 -14.58 2.57
N ALA A 160 8.97 -14.26 3.02
CA ALA A 160 8.47 -14.67 4.32
C ALA A 160 8.10 -16.16 4.40
N ALA A 161 7.74 -16.80 3.29
CA ALA A 161 7.32 -18.20 3.24
C ALA A 161 8.49 -19.19 3.18
N THR A 162 9.71 -18.73 2.91
CA THR A 162 10.92 -19.55 2.80
C THR A 162 11.72 -19.64 4.11
N ARG A 163 11.15 -19.20 5.24
CA ARG A 163 11.77 -19.21 6.57
C ARG A 163 10.98 -20.13 7.48
#